data_AF-A0A9X9A5J2-F1
#
_entry.id   AF-A0A9X9A5J2-F1
#
_cell.length_a   1.000
_cell.length_b   1.000
_cell.length_c   1.000
_cell.angle_alpha   90.00
_cell.angle_beta   90.00
_cell.angle_gamma   90.00
#
_symmetry.space_group_name_H-M   'P 1'
#
loop_
_entity.id
_entity.type
_entity.pdbx_description
1 polymer ?
#
loop_
_entity_poly.entity_id
_entity_poly.type
_entity_poly.pdbx_seq_one_letter_code
_entity_poly.pdbx_strand_id
1 'polypeptide(L)'
;CPTMLNYETYSKNNSLYNTPPSFSIYVTKLVLEWLKEQGGVSAIEEQNRMKSSFIYHFLDESKLFTSPVDPAYRSLMNIPFTTPSEELNNEFLQ
;
A
#
# COMPACT_ATOMS: atom_id res chain seq x y z
N CYS A 1 15.47 -7.02 29.46
CA CYS A 1 14.56 -7.37 28.34
C CYS A 1 14.82 -8.83 27.94
N PRO A 2 13.79 -9.65 27.64
CA PRO A 2 14.02 -10.99 27.11
C PRO A 2 14.79 -10.91 25.79
N THR A 3 15.69 -11.86 25.55
CA THR A 3 16.63 -11.85 24.41
C THR A 3 15.93 -11.70 23.06
N MET A 4 14.72 -12.26 22.92
CA MET A 4 13.88 -12.18 21.72
C MET A 4 13.32 -10.77 21.44
N LEU A 5 13.16 -9.92 22.46
CA LEU A 5 12.69 -8.54 22.29
C LEU A 5 13.82 -7.52 22.38
N ASN A 6 15.08 -7.97 22.39
CA ASN A 6 16.24 -7.08 22.44
C ASN A 6 16.80 -6.82 21.03
N TYR A 7 16.55 -5.63 20.50
CA TYR A 7 17.08 -5.19 19.19
C TYR A 7 18.61 -5.25 19.10
N GLU A 8 19.33 -5.05 20.20
CA GLU A 8 20.79 -5.13 20.23
C GLU A 8 21.27 -6.55 19.85
N THR A 9 20.55 -7.59 20.30
CA THR A 9 20.84 -8.98 19.96
C THR A 9 20.75 -9.20 18.44
N TYR A 10 19.65 -8.76 17.82
CA TYR A 10 19.47 -8.93 16.38
C TYR A 10 20.46 -8.09 15.58
N SER A 11 20.75 -6.86 16.01
CA SER A 11 21.72 -6.00 15.35
C SER A 11 23.14 -6.58 15.38
N LYS A 12 23.59 -7.12 16.52
CA LYS A 12 24.92 -7.75 16.64
C LYS A 12 25.05 -9.04 15.83
N ASN A 13 23.94 -9.74 15.61
CA ASN A 13 23.90 -10.99 14.85
C ASN A 13 23.42 -10.80 13.40
N ASN A 14 23.39 -9.56 12.87
CA ASN A 14 22.93 -9.25 11.51
C ASN A 14 21.55 -9.86 11.16
N SER A 15 20.61 -9.82 12.11
CA SER A 15 19.27 -10.43 12.00
C SER A 15 19.24 -11.95 11.86
N LEU A 16 20.35 -12.65 12.15
CA LEU A 16 20.51 -14.10 12.07
C LEU A 16 20.59 -14.78 13.46
N TYR A 17 20.07 -14.14 14.51
CA TYR A 17 20.07 -14.70 15.87
C TYR A 17 19.32 -16.05 15.94
N ASN A 18 18.24 -16.20 15.17
CA ASN A 18 17.50 -17.44 14.96
C ASN A 18 17.38 -17.72 13.45
N THR A 19 16.80 -18.87 13.08
CA THR A 19 16.54 -19.22 11.67
C THR A 19 15.65 -18.17 11.02
N PRO A 20 16.17 -17.38 10.05
CA PRO A 20 15.37 -16.36 9.38
C PRO A 20 14.43 -16.99 8.35
N PRO A 21 13.36 -16.28 7.95
CA PRO A 21 12.50 -16.69 6.83
C PRO A 21 13.23 -16.48 5.49
N SER A 22 14.16 -17.39 5.17
CA SER A 22 15.09 -17.27 4.03
C SER A 22 14.38 -17.05 2.69
N PHE A 23 13.27 -17.75 2.44
CA PHE A 23 12.48 -17.59 1.24
C PHE A 23 11.85 -16.19 1.13
N SER A 24 11.22 -15.70 2.20
CA SER A 24 10.62 -14.35 2.21
C SER A 24 11.66 -13.25 2.01
N ILE A 25 12.87 -13.42 2.57
CA ILE A 25 13.99 -12.49 2.36
C ILE A 25 14.42 -12.49 0.89
N TYR A 26 14.54 -13.66 0.27
CA TYR A 26 14.87 -13.78 -1.14
C TYR A 26 13.83 -13.12 -2.05
N VAL A 27 12.53 -13.36 -1.81
CA VAL A 27 11.46 -12.72 -2.59
C VAL A 27 11.50 -11.19 -2.40
N THR A 28 11.71 -10.71 -1.18
CA THR A 28 11.85 -9.27 -0.91
C THR A 28 13.00 -8.66 -1.69
N LYS A 29 14.16 -9.35 -1.75
CA LYS A 29 15.30 -8.92 -2.57
C LYS A 29 14.89 -8.74 -4.04
N LEU A 30 14.21 -9.73 -4.62
CA LEU A 30 13.78 -9.67 -6.03
C LEU A 30 12.82 -8.50 -6.29
N VAL A 31 11.87 -8.25 -5.38
CA VAL A 31 10.94 -7.11 -5.50
C VAL A 31 11.69 -5.77 -5.41
N LEU A 32 12.71 -5.67 -4.57
CA LEU A 32 13.54 -4.47 -4.46
C LEU A 32 14.41 -4.25 -5.71
N GLU A 33 14.95 -5.32 -6.31
CA GLU A 33 15.66 -5.27 -7.58
C GLU A 33 14.74 -4.77 -8.70
N TRP A 34 13.54 -5.36 -8.82
CA TRP A 34 12.52 -4.90 -9.77
C TRP A 34 12.15 -3.43 -9.56
N LEU A 35 11.96 -2.99 -8.30
CA LEU A 35 11.62 -1.60 -7.99
C LEU A 35 12.73 -0.63 -8.45
N LYS A 36 14.00 -1.03 -8.34
CA LYS A 36 15.13 -0.24 -8.86
C LYS A 36 15.11 -0.20 -10.40
N GLU A 37 14.81 -1.32 -11.06
CA GLU A 37 14.69 -1.38 -12.53
C GLU A 37 13.57 -0.48 -13.07
N GLN A 38 12.48 -0.30 -12.32
CA GLN A 38 11.39 0.62 -12.68
C GLN A 38 11.76 2.12 -12.55
N GLY A 39 12.97 2.46 -12.11
CA GLY A 39 13.38 3.84 -11.84
C GLY A 39 13.30 4.24 -10.36
N GLY A 40 13.12 3.27 -9.46
CA GLY A 40 13.12 3.48 -8.01
C GLY A 40 11.85 4.12 -7.48
N VAL A 41 11.92 4.58 -6.23
CA VAL A 41 10.75 5.08 -5.48
C VAL A 41 10.08 6.26 -6.19
N SER A 42 10.84 7.19 -6.76
CA SER A 42 10.28 8.37 -7.43
C SER A 42 9.46 8.01 -8.67
N ALA A 43 9.91 7.04 -9.47
CA ALA A 43 9.16 6.58 -10.64
C ALA A 43 7.86 5.86 -10.25
N ILE A 44 7.92 5.01 -9.21
CA ILE A 44 6.75 4.32 -8.67
C ILE A 44 5.77 5.31 -8.03
N GLU A 45 6.26 6.35 -7.34
CA GLU A 45 5.42 7.40 -6.79
C GLU A 45 4.64 8.13 -7.89
N GLU A 46 5.32 8.54 -8.97
CA GLU A 46 4.67 9.21 -10.10
C GLU A 46 3.58 8.32 -10.72
N GLN A 47 3.87 7.03 -10.92
CA GLN A 47 2.87 6.06 -11.37
C GLN A 47 1.69 5.92 -10.41
N ASN A 48 1.93 5.91 -9.10
CA ASN A 48 0.86 5.83 -8.10
C ASN A 48 0.01 7.10 -8.08
N ARG A 49 0.61 8.29 -8.27
CA ARG A 49 -0.11 9.56 -8.43
C ARG A 49 -0.99 9.55 -9.68
N MET A 50 -0.47 9.10 -10.82
CA MET A 50 -1.26 8.98 -12.05
C MET A 50 -2.46 8.02 -11.88
N LYS A 51 -2.24 6.82 -11.33
CA LYS A 51 -3.31 5.83 -11.10
C LYS A 51 -4.39 6.36 -10.15
N SER A 52 -3.98 6.92 -9.01
CA SER A 52 -4.92 7.43 -8.02
C SER A 52 -5.68 8.65 -8.52
N SER A 53 -5.00 9.58 -9.20
CA SER A 53 -5.63 10.75 -9.82
C SER A 53 -6.71 10.35 -10.82
N PHE A 54 -6.46 9.33 -11.65
CA PHE A 54 -7.45 8.85 -12.62
C PHE A 54 -8.73 8.36 -11.93
N ILE A 55 -8.59 7.55 -10.87
CA ILE A 55 -9.74 7.01 -10.13
C ILE A 55 -10.47 8.12 -9.38
N TYR A 56 -9.73 9.00 -8.68
CA TYR A 56 -10.36 10.09 -7.93
C TYR A 56 -11.08 11.09 -8.84
N HIS A 57 -10.52 11.40 -10.00
CA HIS A 57 -11.18 12.25 -10.98
C HIS A 57 -12.53 11.65 -11.42
N PHE A 58 -12.57 10.34 -11.70
CA PHE A 58 -13.82 9.65 -11.97
C PHE A 58 -14.80 9.72 -10.80
N LEU A 59 -14.35 9.52 -9.57
CA LEU A 59 -15.20 9.60 -8.38
C LEU A 59 -15.75 11.01 -8.14
N ASP A 60 -14.98 12.05 -8.43
CA ASP A 60 -15.39 13.45 -8.23
C ASP A 60 -16.43 13.89 -9.27
N GLU A 61 -16.41 13.30 -10.48
CA GLU A 61 -17.39 13.57 -11.54
C GLU A 61 -18.60 12.61 -11.50
N SER A 62 -18.49 11.51 -10.76
CA SER A 62 -19.52 10.49 -10.68
C SER A 62 -20.74 10.96 -9.88
N LYS A 63 -21.92 10.56 -10.33
CA LYS A 63 -23.19 10.77 -9.61
C LYS A 63 -23.55 9.59 -8.70
N LEU A 64 -22.91 8.44 -8.91
CA LEU A 64 -23.25 7.18 -8.25
C LEU A 64 -22.22 6.76 -7.21
N PHE A 65 -20.97 7.20 -7.33
CA PHE A 65 -19.91 6.86 -6.40
C PHE A 65 -19.22 8.11 -5.92
N THR A 66 -18.93 8.18 -4.62
CA THR A 66 -18.20 9.28 -4.00
C THR A 66 -17.17 8.75 -3.02
N SER A 67 -16.05 9.45 -2.85
CA SER A 67 -15.09 9.14 -1.81
C SER A 67 -15.48 9.85 -0.51
N PRO A 68 -15.57 9.14 0.64
CA PRO A 68 -15.90 9.76 1.92
C PRO A 68 -14.70 10.53 2.53
N VAL A 69 -13.55 10.54 1.86
CA VAL A 69 -12.30 11.13 2.35
C VAL A 69 -12.13 12.51 1.73
N ASP A 70 -11.84 13.49 2.58
CA ASP A 70 -11.48 14.86 2.16
C ASP A 70 -10.33 14.82 1.14
N PRO A 71 -10.42 15.57 0.03
CA PRO A 71 -9.39 15.61 -1.02
C PRO A 71 -7.96 15.77 -0.53
N ALA A 72 -7.72 16.52 0.55
CA ALA A 72 -6.38 16.76 1.09
C ALA A 72 -5.76 15.53 1.76
N TYR A 73 -6.56 14.55 2.18
CA TYR A 73 -6.11 13.35 2.91
C TYR A 73 -6.30 12.04 2.11
N ARG A 74 -6.55 12.15 0.80
CA ARG A 74 -6.76 11.00 -0.08
C ARG A 74 -5.48 10.17 -0.23
N SER A 75 -5.62 8.86 -0.08
CA SER A 75 -4.51 7.91 -0.21
C SER A 75 -4.18 7.66 -1.68
N LEU A 76 -2.89 7.59 -2.01
CA LEU A 76 -2.44 7.14 -3.32
C LEU A 76 -2.59 5.62 -3.53
N MET A 77 -2.85 4.86 -2.44
CA MET A 77 -2.78 3.40 -2.44
C MET A 77 -4.14 2.74 -2.26
N ASN A 78 -4.94 3.23 -1.32
CA ASN A 78 -6.24 2.63 -0.98
C ASN A 78 -7.33 3.67 -1.15
N ILE A 79 -8.21 3.47 -2.13
CA ILE A 79 -9.21 4.46 -2.53
C ILE A 79 -10.59 3.99 -2.05
N PRO A 80 -11.06 4.42 -0.86
CA PRO A 80 -12.42 4.13 -0.43
C PRO A 80 -13.44 4.96 -1.23
N PHE A 81 -14.54 4.32 -1.61
CA PHE A 81 -15.70 4.94 -2.24
C PHE A 81 -16.99 4.28 -1.77
N THR A 82 -18.10 5.00 -1.88
CA THR A 82 -19.43 4.57 -1.46
C THR A 82 -20.49 5.11 -2.43
N THR A 83 -21.66 4.49 -2.46
CA THR A 83 -22.85 5.03 -3.11
C THR A 83 -23.59 6.03 -2.20
N PRO A 84 -24.54 6.83 -2.73
CA PRO A 84 -25.31 7.82 -1.95
C PRO A 84 -26.22 7.22 -0.88
N SER A 85 -26.64 5.97 -1.03
CA SER A 85 -27.52 5.28 -0.07
C SER A 85 -27.00 3.90 0.27
N GLU A 86 -27.35 3.44 1.47
CA GLU A 86 -27.00 2.10 1.96
C GLU A 86 -27.70 1.02 1.14
N GLU A 87 -28.92 1.26 0.63
CA GLU A 87 -29.61 0.31 -0.26
C GLU A 87 -28.84 0.10 -1.57
N LEU A 88 -28.40 1.17 -2.23
CA LEU A 88 -27.59 1.10 -3.45
C LEU A 88 -26.24 0.43 -3.17
N ASN A 89 -25.66 0.67 -1.99
CA ASN A 89 -24.40 0.06 -1.62
C ASN A 89 -24.56 -1.46 -1.43
N ASN A 90 -25.66 -1.87 -0.78
CA ASN A 90 -26.00 -3.27 -0.58
C ASN A 90 -26.30 -3.97 -1.90
N GLU A 91 -27.01 -3.31 -2.83
CA GLU A 91 -27.24 -3.85 -4.18
C GLU A 91 -25.93 -4.03 -4.96
N PHE A 92 -24.99 -3.09 -4.84
CA PHE A 92 -23.68 -3.18 -5.50
C PHE A 92 -22.79 -4.31 -4.95
N LEU A 93 -22.94 -4.68 -3.68
CA LEU A 93 -22.11 -5.68 -3.01
C LEU A 93 -22.62 -7.13 -3.13
N GLN A 94 -23.80 -7.35 -3.71
CA GLN A 94 -24.35 -8.69 -3.99
C GLN A 94 -23.77 -9.29 -5.28
#